data_AF-A0A164UGY5-F1
#
_entry.id   AF-A0A164UGY5-F1
#
_cell.length_a   1.000
_cell.length_b   1.000
_cell.length_c   1.000
_cell.angle_alpha   90.00
_cell.angle_beta   90.00
_cell.angle_gamma   90.00
#
_symmetry.space_group_name_H-M   'P 1'
#
loop_
_entity.id
_entity.type
_entity.pdbx_description
1 polymer ?
#
loop_
_entity_poly.entity_id
_entity_poly.type
_entity_poly.pdbx_seq_one_letter_code
_entity_poly.pdbx_strand_id
1 'polypeptide(L)'
;MGGMMGAGVGLTIGFIFGSYSILRGGAGPRGVLATLSQYMLSSAATFSFFLAIGSVIRTDALPPHLEAMYLQTRSPIITSRLDGARLMKERWNAERRKTEADL
;
A
#
# COMPACT_ATOMS: atom_id res chain seq x y z
N MET A 1 -10.68 -2.84 5.78
CA MET A 1 -10.04 -1.51 5.75
C MET A 1 -10.32 -0.73 4.46
N GLY A 2 -10.40 -1.38 3.29
CA GLY A 2 -10.54 -0.67 2.01
C GLY A 2 -11.79 0.20 1.87
N GLY A 3 -12.94 -0.22 2.41
CA GLY A 3 -14.17 0.60 2.38
C GLY A 3 -14.05 1.94 3.11
N MET A 4 -13.49 1.96 4.32
CA MET A 4 -13.27 3.21 5.07
C MET A 4 -12.23 4.12 4.41
N MET A 5 -11.12 3.55 3.93
CA MET A 5 -10.10 4.35 3.22
C MET A 5 -10.65 4.89 1.90
N GLY A 6 -11.41 4.09 1.16
CA GLY A 6 -12.08 4.51 -0.07
C GLY A 6 -13.12 5.60 0.16
N ALA A 7 -13.87 5.55 1.26
CA ALA A 7 -14.78 6.63 1.64
C ALA A 7 -14.01 7.93 1.94
N GLY A 8 -12.91 7.86 2.68
CA GLY A 8 -12.07 9.02 2.98
C GLY A 8 -11.48 9.68 1.72
N VAL A 9 -10.88 8.88 0.83
CA VAL A 9 -10.33 9.37 -0.45
C VAL A 9 -11.43 9.87 -1.38
N GLY A 10 -12.57 9.20 -1.45
CA GLY A 10 -13.68 9.63 -2.29
C GLY A 10 -14.32 10.94 -1.81
N LEU A 11 -14.39 11.17 -0.50
CA LEU A 11 -14.85 12.46 0.05
C LEU A 11 -13.88 13.60 -0.31
N THR A 12 -12.56 13.40 -0.21
CA THR A 12 -11.58 14.45 -0.53
C THR A 12 -11.52 14.76 -2.03
N ILE A 13 -11.50 13.73 -2.89
CA ILE A 13 -11.55 13.94 -4.35
C ILE A 13 -12.87 14.60 -4.74
N GLY A 14 -13.99 14.12 -4.20
CA GLY A 14 -15.31 14.70 -4.45
C GLY A 14 -15.42 16.15 -3.94
N PHE A 15 -14.72 16.51 -2.87
CA PHE A 15 -14.63 17.88 -2.39
C PHE A 15 -13.83 18.78 -3.34
N ILE A 16 -12.68 18.31 -3.84
CA ILE A 16 -11.85 19.07 -4.78
C ILE A 16 -12.61 19.29 -6.10
N PHE A 17 -13.13 18.22 -6.70
CA PHE A 17 -13.88 18.30 -7.95
C PHE A 17 -15.20 19.05 -7.80
N GLY A 18 -15.92 18.85 -6.69
CA GLY A 18 -17.14 19.57 -6.39
C GLY A 18 -16.91 21.07 -6.21
N SER A 19 -15.89 21.45 -5.44
CA SER A 19 -15.52 22.86 -5.25
C SER A 19 -15.07 23.50 -6.57
N TYR A 20 -14.29 22.79 -7.37
CA TYR A 20 -13.88 23.26 -8.70
C TYR A 20 -15.07 23.44 -9.65
N SER A 21 -16.01 22.49 -9.65
CA SER A 21 -17.24 22.56 -10.45
C SER A 21 -18.11 23.76 -10.06
N ILE A 22 -18.22 24.04 -8.76
CA ILE A 22 -18.98 25.20 -8.25
C ILE A 22 -18.30 26.52 -8.60
N LEU A 23 -16.98 26.61 -8.48
CA LEU A 23 -16.22 27.81 -8.82
C LEU A 23 -16.29 28.13 -10.32
N ARG A 24 -16.32 27.11 -11.18
CA ARG A 24 -16.38 27.26 -12.64
C ARG A 24 -17.80 27.44 -13.18
N GLY A 25 -18.74 26.61 -12.73
CA GLY A 25 -20.10 26.51 -13.28
C GLY A 25 -21.16 27.21 -12.45
N GLY A 26 -20.79 27.76 -11.28
CA GLY A 26 -21.72 28.29 -10.30
C GLY A 26 -22.36 27.19 -9.44
N ALA A 27 -22.98 27.60 -8.35
CA ALA A 27 -23.57 26.72 -7.34
C ALA A 27 -24.77 25.87 -7.81
N GLY A 28 -25.21 26.01 -9.06
CA GLY A 28 -26.44 25.42 -9.58
C GLY A 28 -27.71 25.93 -8.86
N PRO A 29 -28.90 25.59 -9.38
CA PRO A 29 -30.18 26.02 -8.80
C PRO A 29 -30.47 25.41 -7.42
N ARG A 30 -29.74 24.36 -7.04
CA ARG A 30 -29.88 23.65 -5.75
C ARG A 30 -28.91 24.17 -4.67
N GLY A 31 -28.08 25.16 -4.99
CA GLY A 31 -27.10 25.75 -4.08
C GLY A 31 -25.81 24.95 -3.93
N VAL A 32 -24.82 25.60 -3.29
CA VAL A 32 -23.43 25.13 -3.15
C VAL A 32 -23.37 23.81 -2.40
N LEU A 33 -24.12 23.69 -1.30
CA LEU A 33 -24.05 22.53 -0.43
C LEU A 33 -24.63 21.27 -1.10
N ALA A 34 -25.73 21.41 -1.84
CA ALA A 34 -26.35 20.27 -2.52
C ALA A 34 -25.46 19.75 -3.66
N THR A 35 -24.90 20.65 -4.48
CA THR A 35 -23.98 20.26 -5.55
C THR A 35 -22.68 19.68 -4.99
N LEU A 36 -22.08 20.30 -3.97
CA LEU A 36 -20.85 19.81 -3.33
C LEU A 36 -21.06 18.41 -2.70
N SER A 37 -22.11 18.27 -1.89
CA SER A 37 -22.41 16.99 -1.23
C SER A 37 -22.68 15.87 -2.24
N GLN A 38 -23.31 16.17 -3.38
CA GLN A 38 -23.58 15.17 -4.41
C GLN A 38 -22.30 14.64 -5.07
N TYR A 39 -21.29 15.50 -5.29
CA TYR A 39 -19.98 15.11 -5.81
C TYR A 39 -19.20 14.29 -4.77
N MET A 40 -19.22 14.75 -3.51
CA MET A 40 -18.59 14.06 -2.38
C MET A 40 -19.20 12.67 -2.15
N LEU A 41 -20.53 12.56 -2.10
CA LEU A 41 -21.23 11.32 -1.80
C LEU A 41 -21.07 10.31 -2.94
N SER A 42 -21.20 10.76 -4.20
CA SER A 42 -21.03 9.90 -5.38
C SER A 42 -19.60 9.33 -5.47
N SER A 43 -18.59 10.18 -5.27
CA SER A 43 -17.18 9.77 -5.27
C SER A 43 -16.88 8.84 -4.10
N ALA A 44 -17.34 9.17 -2.89
CA ALA A 44 -17.19 8.32 -1.70
C ALA A 44 -17.85 6.95 -1.89
N ALA A 45 -19.05 6.90 -2.48
CA ALA A 45 -19.76 5.64 -2.72
C ALA A 45 -19.01 4.73 -3.68
N THR A 46 -18.53 5.24 -4.82
CA THR A 46 -17.85 4.43 -5.83
C THR A 46 -16.49 3.92 -5.34
N PHE A 47 -15.66 4.81 -4.78
CA PHE A 47 -14.36 4.40 -4.25
C PHE A 47 -14.50 3.46 -3.04
N SER A 48 -15.43 3.72 -2.11
CA SER A 48 -15.66 2.78 -0.99
C SER A 48 -16.18 1.43 -1.46
N PHE A 49 -17.06 1.37 -2.47
CA PHE A 49 -17.58 0.12 -3.01
C PHE A 49 -16.49 -0.73 -3.66
N PHE A 50 -15.73 -0.17 -4.61
CA PHE A 50 -14.68 -0.92 -5.30
C PHE A 50 -13.53 -1.33 -4.36
N LEU A 51 -13.12 -0.43 -3.45
CA LEU A 51 -12.07 -0.76 -2.49
C LEU A 51 -12.56 -1.70 -1.38
N ALA A 52 -13.85 -1.72 -1.05
CA ALA A 52 -14.42 -2.71 -0.14
C ALA A 52 -14.35 -4.12 -0.76
N ILE A 53 -14.74 -4.27 -2.03
CA ILE A 53 -14.63 -5.55 -2.75
C ILE A 53 -13.17 -5.98 -2.86
N GLY A 54 -12.28 -5.07 -3.28
CA GLY A 54 -10.84 -5.35 -3.34
C GLY A 54 -10.24 -5.70 -1.97
N SER A 55 -10.76 -5.12 -0.88
CA SER A 55 -10.34 -5.46 0.48
C SER A 55 -10.78 -6.86 0.89
N VAL A 56 -11.93 -7.36 0.41
CA VAL A 56 -12.39 -8.74 0.68
C VAL A 56 -11.56 -9.73 -0.13
N ILE A 57 -11.30 -9.44 -1.41
CA ILE A 57 -10.48 -10.29 -2.28
C ILE A 57 -9.02 -10.36 -1.79
N ARG A 58 -8.45 -9.24 -1.32
CA ARG A 58 -7.07 -9.19 -0.81
C ARG A 58 -6.92 -9.78 0.59
N THR A 59 -8.00 -10.08 1.31
CA THR A 59 -7.92 -10.60 2.68
C THR A 59 -7.30 -12.01 2.77
N ASP A 60 -7.19 -12.75 1.65
CA ASP A 60 -6.40 -14.00 1.59
C ASP A 60 -4.88 -13.76 1.67
N ALA A 61 -4.41 -12.53 1.44
CA ALA A 61 -3.05 -12.13 1.73
C ALA A 61 -2.96 -11.62 3.18
N LEU A 62 -2.00 -12.17 3.93
CA LEU A 62 -1.75 -11.89 5.35
C LEU A 62 -1.94 -10.39 5.69
N PRO A 63 -2.61 -10.04 6.81
CA PRO A 63 -2.90 -8.66 7.11
C PRO A 63 -1.60 -7.83 7.18
N PRO A 64 -1.50 -6.64 6.56
CA PRO A 64 -0.25 -5.87 6.49
C PRO A 64 0.32 -5.47 7.85
N HIS A 65 -0.53 -5.35 8.88
CA HIS A 65 -0.09 -5.10 10.24
C HIS A 65 0.54 -6.35 10.87
N LEU A 66 0.04 -7.53 10.51
CA LEU A 66 0.55 -8.82 10.94
C LEU A 66 1.82 -9.17 10.17
N GLU A 67 1.90 -8.82 8.89
CA GLU A 67 3.11 -8.92 8.07
C GLU A 67 4.20 -7.92 8.49
N ALA A 68 3.84 -6.66 8.74
CA ALA A 68 4.77 -5.67 9.29
C ALA A 68 5.23 -6.03 10.71
N MET A 69 4.33 -6.54 11.56
CA MET A 69 4.69 -7.07 12.88
C MET A 69 5.54 -8.34 12.78
N TYR A 70 5.28 -9.21 11.80
CA TYR A 70 6.11 -10.40 11.53
C TYR A 70 7.51 -9.99 11.07
N LEU A 71 7.62 -9.00 10.18
CA LEU A 71 8.89 -8.43 9.72
C LEU A 71 9.63 -7.64 10.83
N GLN A 72 8.90 -6.99 11.76
CA GLN A 72 9.48 -6.34 12.93
C GLN A 72 9.90 -7.31 14.04
N THR A 73 9.15 -8.40 14.24
CA THR A 73 9.42 -9.42 15.26
C THR A 73 10.51 -10.39 14.80
N ARG A 74 10.70 -10.53 13.49
CA ARG A 74 11.89 -11.18 12.94
C ARG A 74 13.08 -10.31 13.31
N SER A 75 13.86 -10.75 14.31
CA SER A 75 15.08 -10.07 14.74
C SER A 75 15.89 -9.67 13.51
N PRO A 76 16.29 -8.39 13.37
CA PRO A 76 17.11 -7.99 12.25
C PRO A 76 18.31 -8.93 12.23
N ILE A 77 18.51 -9.65 11.13
CA ILE A 77 19.72 -10.44 10.93
C ILE A 77 20.81 -9.39 10.78
N ILE A 78 21.41 -8.99 11.91
CA ILE A 78 22.63 -8.22 11.93
C ILE A 78 23.70 -9.21 11.51
N THR A 79 23.84 -9.43 10.21
CA THR A 79 25.05 -10.02 9.65
C THR A 79 26.17 -9.05 10.01
N SER A 80 26.96 -9.42 11.03
CA SER A 80 28.19 -8.72 11.32
C SER A 80 29.06 -8.74 10.07
N ARG A 81 29.72 -7.64 9.73
CA ARG A 81 30.65 -7.59 8.58
C ARG A 81 31.74 -8.69 8.67
N LEU A 82 32.05 -9.13 9.89
CA LEU A 82 32.97 -10.24 10.16
C LEU A 82 32.37 -11.61 9.78
N ASP A 83 31.07 -11.81 9.98
CA ASP A 83 30.37 -13.04 9.59
C ASP A 83 30.25 -13.14 8.07
N GLY A 84 30.04 -12.00 7.39
CA GLY A 84 30.08 -11.92 5.93
C GLY A 84 31.46 -12.28 5.35
N ALA A 85 32.54 -11.84 5.98
CA ALA A 85 33.91 -12.18 5.57
C ALA A 85 34.21 -13.68 5.77
N ARG A 86 33.70 -14.30 6.83
CA ARG A 86 33.83 -15.75 7.08
C ARG A 86 33.08 -16.57 6.04
N LEU A 87 31.83 -16.23 5.76
CA LEU A 87 31.01 -16.90 4.73
C LEU A 87 31.64 -16.79 3.32
N MET A 88 32.21 -15.64 2.97
CA MET A 88 32.92 -15.49 1.69
C MET A 88 34.18 -16.36 1.63
N LYS A 89 34.95 -16.44 2.72
CA LYS A 89 36.15 -17.29 2.78
C LYS A 89 35.81 -18.78 2.72
N GLU A 90 34.73 -19.20 3.36
CA GLU A 90 34.24 -20.59 3.30
C GLU A 90 33.78 -20.96 1.88
N ARG A 91 33.04 -20.08 1.20
CA ARG A 91 32.66 -20.27 -0.20
C ARG A 91 33.86 -20.36 -1.13
N TRP A 92 34.83 -19.45 -0.97
CA TRP A 92 36.06 -19.43 -1.76
C TRP A 92 36.87 -20.72 -1.60
N ASN A 93 36.98 -21.22 -0.36
CA ASN A 93 37.68 -22.47 -0.08
C ASN A 93 36.94 -23.69 -0.65
N ALA A 94 35.60 -23.68 -0.61
CA ALA A 94 34.79 -24.73 -1.20
C ALA A 94 34.90 -24.77 -2.74
N GLU A 95 34.97 -23.61 -3.38
CA GLU A 95 35.21 -23.50 -4.83
C GLU A 95 36.61 -24.01 -5.20
N ARG A 96 37.65 -23.60 -4.45
CA ARG A 96 39.02 -24.08 -4.71
C ARG A 96 39.14 -25.60 -4.58
N ARG A 97 38.48 -26.21 -3.59
CA ARG A 97 38.47 -27.68 -3.43
C ARG A 97 37.77 -28.41 -4.57
N LYS A 98 36.78 -27.78 -5.23
CA LYS A 98 36.14 -28.37 -6.41
C LYS A 98 37.07 -28.30 -7.62
N THR A 99 37.74 -27.17 -7.83
CA THR A 99 38.72 -27.02 -8.92
C THR A 99 39.94 -27.94 -8.76
N GLU A 100 40.35 -28.25 -7.53
CA GLU A 100 41.47 -29.15 -7.23
C GLU A 100 41.08 -30.64 -7.31
N ALA A 101 39.78 -30.96 -7.28
CA ALA A 101 39.25 -32.32 -7.45
C ALA A 101 38.91 -32.67 -8.91
N ASP A 102 38.85 -31.66 -9.79
CA ASP A 102 38.62 -31.80 -11.24
C ASP A 102 39.93 -31.84 -12.07
N LEU A 103 41.10 -31.93 -11.42
CA LEU A 103 42.44 -32.15 -12.01
C LEU A 103 42.98 -33.54 -11.63
#